data_AF-A0A2T2R5K2-F1
#
_entry.id   AF-A0A2T2R5K2-F1
#
_cell.length_a   1.000
_cell.length_b   1.000
_cell.length_c   1.000
_cell.angle_alpha   90.00
_cell.angle_beta   90.00
_cell.angle_gamma   90.00
#
_symmetry.space_group_name_H-M   'P 1'
#
loop_
_entity.id
_entity.type
_entity.pdbx_description
1 polymer ?
#
loop_
_entity_poly.entity_id
_entity_poly.type
_entity_poly.pdbx_seq_one_letter_code
_entity_poly.pdbx_strand_id
1 'polypeptide(L)'
;MANLSNNRVFGILSTIAVIIGIGTGFWLLGSPQQQRQIRLDQQRIQDLRQIAQFLHRQAEQDNESVDLPDSLPSRMRRLTDPISGKPYRYQKIDQTHYKLCANFATDSDQNKLQNKSRPRQDFWEHPAGKHCFEINVLEEPPFYD
;
A
#
# COMPACT_ATOMS: atom_id res chain seq x y z
N MET A 1 -16.47 51.71 -11.96
CA MET A 1 -15.21 50.94 -11.82
C MET A 1 -14.69 51.17 -10.41
N ALA A 2 -14.69 50.15 -9.56
CA ALA A 2 -14.30 50.31 -8.16
C ALA A 2 -12.80 50.65 -8.07
N ASN A 3 -12.46 51.85 -7.60
CA ASN A 3 -11.08 52.22 -7.26
C ASN A 3 -10.67 51.44 -6.01
N LEU A 4 -10.00 50.31 -6.21
CA LEU A 4 -9.34 49.56 -5.13
C LEU A 4 -8.13 50.38 -4.67
N SER A 5 -8.07 50.74 -3.39
CA SER A 5 -6.87 51.39 -2.82
C SER A 5 -5.67 50.44 -2.92
N ASN A 6 -4.45 50.98 -3.06
CA ASN A 6 -3.23 50.18 -3.19
C ASN A 6 -3.09 49.10 -2.11
N ASN A 7 -3.56 49.38 -0.89
CA ASN A 7 -3.58 48.42 0.21
C ASN A 7 -4.51 47.23 -0.06
N ARG A 8 -5.68 47.46 -0.69
CA ARG A 8 -6.61 46.39 -1.08
C ARG A 8 -6.04 45.57 -2.22
N VAL A 9 -5.40 46.21 -3.21
CA VAL A 9 -4.72 45.51 -4.31
C VAL A 9 -3.60 44.62 -3.75
N PHE A 10 -2.76 45.15 -2.86
CA PHE A 10 -1.69 44.38 -2.22
C PHE A 10 -2.21 43.20 -1.40
N GLY A 11 -3.28 43.39 -0.62
CA GLY A 11 -3.92 42.32 0.16
C GLY A 11 -4.49 41.20 -0.71
N ILE A 12 -5.15 41.55 -1.81
CA ILE A 12 -5.68 40.59 -2.78
C ILE A 12 -4.54 39.81 -3.43
N LEU A 13 -3.52 40.50 -3.94
CA LEU A 13 -2.37 39.85 -4.59
C LEU A 13 -1.62 38.91 -3.65
N SER A 14 -1.41 39.33 -2.40
CA SER A 14 -0.74 38.50 -1.38
C SER A 14 -1.56 37.24 -1.07
N THR A 15 -2.88 37.37 -0.97
CA THR A 15 -3.78 36.23 -0.71
C THR A 15 -3.79 35.24 -1.87
N ILE A 16 -3.83 35.74 -3.12
CA ILE A 16 -3.75 34.92 -4.32
C ILE A 16 -2.41 34.18 -4.37
N ALA A 17 -1.30 34.87 -4.09
CA ALA A 17 0.03 34.26 -4.07
C ALA A 17 0.12 33.10 -3.05
N VAL A 18 -0.44 33.27 -1.85
CA VAL A 18 -0.49 32.22 -0.82
C VAL A 18 -1.35 31.03 -1.29
N ILE A 19 -2.53 31.27 -1.86
CA ILE A 19 -3.41 30.20 -2.36
C ILE A 19 -2.71 29.41 -3.48
N ILE A 20 -2.04 30.11 -4.41
CA ILE A 20 -1.27 29.46 -5.48
C ILE A 20 -0.15 28.61 -4.87
N GLY A 21 0.62 29.15 -3.93
CA GLY A 21 1.71 28.40 -3.27
C GLY A 21 1.23 27.15 -2.54
N ILE A 22 0.08 27.22 -1.87
CA ILE A 22 -0.54 26.05 -1.22
C ILE A 22 -1.02 25.04 -2.28
N GLY A 23 -1.68 25.53 -3.34
CA GLY A 23 -2.19 24.68 -4.43
C GLY A 23 -1.07 23.95 -5.17
N THR A 24 0.02 24.63 -5.51
CA THR A 24 1.19 24.02 -6.15
C THR A 24 1.89 23.05 -5.20
N GLY A 25 1.99 23.38 -3.90
CA GLY A 25 2.51 22.49 -2.88
C GLY A 25 1.74 21.16 -2.82
N PHE A 26 0.41 21.20 -2.76
CA PHE A 26 -0.41 19.98 -2.76
C PHE A 26 -0.42 19.25 -4.10
N TRP A 27 -0.31 19.95 -5.22
CA TRP A 27 -0.25 19.30 -6.53
C TRP A 27 1.07 18.53 -6.71
N LEU A 28 2.19 19.06 -6.20
CA LEU A 28 3.50 18.40 -6.27
C LEU A 28 3.66 17.26 -5.26
N LEU A 29 3.19 17.44 -4.01
CA LEU A 29 3.40 16.49 -2.92
C LEU A 29 2.25 15.49 -2.72
N GLY A 30 1.13 15.71 -3.39
CA GLY A 30 -0.14 15.01 -3.14
C GLY A 30 -0.92 15.62 -1.96
N SER A 31 -2.24 15.43 -1.97
CA SER A 31 -3.10 15.92 -0.90
C SER A 31 -2.92 15.12 0.40
N PRO A 32 -3.22 15.69 1.59
CA PRO A 32 -3.21 14.94 2.84
C PRO A 32 -4.07 13.66 2.81
N GLN A 33 -5.15 13.68 2.04
CA GLN A 33 -6.02 12.52 1.85
C GLN A 33 -5.33 11.41 1.06
N GLN A 34 -4.60 11.75 0.00
CA GLN A 34 -3.81 10.80 -0.78
C GLN A 34 -2.69 10.17 0.06
N GLN A 35 -1.97 10.99 0.84
CA GLN A 35 -0.93 10.48 1.76
C GLN A 35 -1.49 9.55 2.84
N ARG A 36 -2.74 9.78 3.27
CA ARG A 36 -3.43 8.83 4.16
C ARG A 36 -3.76 7.51 3.47
N GLN A 37 -4.20 7.54 2.21
CA GLN A 37 -4.49 6.32 1.43
C GLN A 37 -3.22 5.49 1.19
N ILE A 38 -2.11 6.14 0.84
CA ILE A 38 -0.80 5.48 0.66
C ILE A 38 -0.37 4.77 1.95
N ARG A 39 -0.50 5.43 3.11
CA ARG A 39 -0.16 4.81 4.41
C ARG A 39 -1.04 3.60 4.74
N LEU A 40 -2.33 3.64 4.38
CA LEU A 40 -3.23 2.50 4.56
C LEU A 40 -2.83 1.33 3.65
N ASP A 41 -2.42 1.60 2.42
CA ASP A 41 -1.91 0.58 1.50
C ASP A 41 -0.59 -0.03 2.00
N GLN A 42 0.33 0.79 2.51
CA GLN A 42 1.57 0.32 3.16
C GLN A 42 1.28 -0.60 4.35
N GLN A 43 0.28 -0.25 5.18
CA GLN A 43 -0.13 -1.10 6.30
C GLN A 43 -0.69 -2.44 5.80
N ARG A 44 -1.50 -2.45 4.73
CA ARG A 44 -1.98 -3.70 4.12
C ARG A 44 -0.82 -4.57 3.65
N ILE A 45 0.16 -3.99 2.94
CA ILE A 45 1.36 -4.71 2.51
C ILE A 45 2.15 -5.26 3.70
N GLN A 46 2.30 -4.49 4.78
CA GLN A 46 2.95 -4.95 6.00
C GLN A 46 2.24 -6.17 6.61
N ASP A 47 0.92 -6.13 6.71
CA ASP A 47 0.14 -7.25 7.21
C ASP A 47 0.27 -8.49 6.31
N LEU A 48 0.15 -8.32 4.98
CA LEU A 48 0.31 -9.42 4.03
C LEU A 48 1.70 -10.05 4.11
N ARG A 49 2.77 -9.24 4.24
CA ARG A 49 4.14 -9.73 4.47
C ARG A 49 4.26 -10.53 5.75
N GLN A 50 3.66 -10.05 6.83
CA GLN A 50 3.68 -10.78 8.10
C GLN A 50 2.98 -12.13 8.00
N ILE A 51 1.87 -12.21 7.27
CA ILE A 51 1.18 -13.47 6.97
C ILE A 51 2.09 -14.39 6.13
N ALA A 52 2.68 -13.87 5.06
CA ALA A 52 3.54 -14.63 4.17
C ALA A 52 4.76 -15.22 4.90
N GLN A 53 5.44 -14.40 5.70
CA GLN A 53 6.58 -14.83 6.53
C GLN A 53 6.18 -15.86 7.60
N PHE A 54 4.97 -15.75 8.15
CA PHE A 54 4.47 -16.76 9.07
C PHE A 54 4.30 -18.10 8.39
N LEU A 55 3.66 -18.13 7.22
CA LEU A 55 3.44 -19.37 6.46
C LEU A 55 4.75 -19.97 5.96
N HIS A 56 5.68 -19.14 5.47
CA HIS A 56 7.02 -19.58 5.06
C HIS A 56 7.77 -20.27 6.20
N ARG A 57 7.88 -19.62 7.37
CA ARG A 57 8.54 -20.22 8.54
C ARG A 57 7.86 -21.48 9.04
N GLN A 58 6.54 -21.58 8.88
CA GLN A 58 5.83 -22.80 9.23
C GLN A 58 6.19 -23.94 8.26
N ALA A 59 6.24 -23.67 6.96
CA ALA A 59 6.65 -24.65 5.95
C ALA A 59 8.11 -25.09 6.13
N GLU A 60 9.03 -24.20 6.52
CA GLU A 60 10.42 -24.57 6.82
C GLU A 60 10.56 -25.52 8.02
N GLN A 61 9.62 -25.50 8.97
CA GLN A 61 9.63 -26.42 10.12
C GLN A 61 9.15 -27.84 9.74
N ASP A 62 8.31 -27.94 8.72
CA ASP A 62 7.73 -29.19 8.24
C ASP A 62 8.69 -29.87 7.24
N ASN A 63 9.74 -30.52 7.77
CA ASN A 63 10.87 -31.09 7.02
C ASN A 63 10.55 -32.26 6.06
N GLU A 64 9.36 -32.86 6.13
CA GLU A 64 9.03 -34.09 5.39
C GLU A 64 8.11 -33.85 4.18
N SER A 65 7.09 -32.98 4.34
CA SER A 65 6.21 -32.57 3.25
C SER A 65 5.43 -31.31 3.62
N VAL A 66 5.57 -30.26 2.83
CA VAL A 66 4.79 -29.03 3.03
C VAL A 66 3.37 -29.23 2.50
N ASP A 67 2.39 -29.00 3.36
CA ASP A 67 0.98 -28.93 2.98
C ASP A 67 0.35 -27.68 3.59
N LEU A 68 0.09 -26.68 2.74
CA LEU A 68 -0.53 -25.44 3.16
C LEU A 68 -1.91 -25.68 3.80
N PRO A 69 -2.27 -24.93 4.86
CA PRO A 69 -3.59 -25.08 5.47
C PRO A 69 -4.69 -24.58 4.53
N ASP A 70 -5.87 -25.22 4.53
CA ASP A 70 -7.00 -24.77 3.68
C ASP A 70 -7.53 -23.38 4.05
N SER A 71 -7.18 -22.87 5.24
CA SER A 71 -7.56 -21.54 5.70
C SER A 71 -6.46 -20.90 6.53
N LEU A 72 -6.47 -19.56 6.61
CA LEU A 72 -5.49 -18.84 7.43
C LEU A 72 -5.59 -19.25 8.91
N PRO A 73 -4.45 -19.57 9.54
CA PRO A 73 -4.40 -19.82 10.98
C PRO A 73 -5.00 -18.67 11.79
N SER A 74 -5.68 -18.99 12.89
CA SER A 74 -6.38 -18.02 13.74
C SER A 74 -5.48 -16.87 14.22
N ARG A 75 -4.20 -17.17 14.46
CA ARG A 75 -3.17 -16.17 14.83
C ARG A 75 -2.98 -15.11 13.76
N MET A 76 -3.02 -15.49 12.48
CA MET A 76 -2.86 -14.59 11.33
C MET A 76 -4.18 -13.90 10.94
N ARG A 77 -5.34 -14.53 11.19
CA ARG A 77 -6.67 -13.92 10.97
C ARG A 77 -6.94 -12.65 11.80
N ARG A 78 -6.10 -12.37 12.81
CA ARG A 78 -6.15 -11.12 13.61
C ARG A 78 -5.63 -9.91 12.84
N LEU A 79 -4.79 -10.13 11.83
CA LEU A 79 -4.41 -9.08 10.90
C LEU A 79 -5.60 -8.83 9.97
N THR A 80 -6.12 -7.60 10.01
CA THR A 80 -7.35 -7.23 9.33
C THR A 80 -7.14 -5.94 8.57
N ASP A 81 -7.87 -5.80 7.46
CA ASP A 81 -7.84 -4.59 6.66
C ASP A 81 -8.29 -3.38 7.51
N PRO A 82 -7.49 -2.30 7.59
CA PRO A 82 -7.72 -1.20 8.54
C PRO A 82 -8.97 -0.37 8.26
N ILE A 83 -9.60 -0.53 7.09
CA ILE A 83 -10.82 0.18 6.70
C ILE A 83 -12.06 -0.68 6.90
N SER A 84 -12.02 -1.94 6.48
CA SER A 84 -13.16 -2.85 6.52
C SER A 84 -13.25 -3.68 7.80
N GLY A 85 -12.16 -3.79 8.56
CA GLY A 85 -12.06 -4.64 9.75
C GLY A 85 -12.14 -6.14 9.47
N LYS A 86 -12.08 -6.55 8.20
CA LYS A 86 -12.17 -7.96 7.78
C LYS A 86 -10.78 -8.57 7.65
N PRO A 87 -10.60 -9.87 7.96
CA PRO A 87 -9.35 -10.57 7.68
C PRO A 87 -9.00 -10.51 6.19
N TYR A 88 -7.70 -10.50 5.90
CA TYR A 88 -7.22 -10.62 4.53
C TYR A 88 -7.68 -11.92 3.88
N ARG A 89 -7.93 -11.88 2.57
CA ARG A 89 -8.36 -13.07 1.85
C ARG A 89 -7.14 -13.94 1.56
N TYR A 90 -7.23 -15.19 1.96
CA TYR A 90 -6.30 -16.25 1.63
C TYR A 90 -6.99 -17.31 0.79
N GLN A 91 -6.27 -17.83 -0.17
CA GLN A 91 -6.73 -18.94 -0.99
C GLN A 91 -5.56 -19.89 -1.25
N LYS A 92 -5.64 -21.11 -0.76
CA LYS A 92 -4.75 -22.21 -1.16
C LYS A 92 -4.98 -22.50 -2.64
N ILE A 93 -3.90 -22.61 -3.41
CA ILE A 93 -3.93 -23.01 -4.83
C ILE A 93 -3.56 -24.49 -4.90
N ASP A 94 -2.43 -24.86 -4.30
CA ASP A 94 -1.93 -26.22 -4.17
C ASP A 94 -1.18 -26.39 -2.83
N GLN A 95 -0.33 -27.41 -2.71
CA GLN A 95 0.41 -27.71 -1.49
C GLN A 95 1.41 -26.62 -1.10
N THR A 96 1.96 -25.88 -2.06
CA THR A 96 3.04 -24.90 -1.85
C THR A 96 2.67 -23.49 -2.29
N HIS A 97 1.62 -23.32 -3.10
CA HIS A 97 1.18 -22.01 -3.61
C HIS A 97 -0.12 -21.54 -2.99
N TYR A 98 -0.18 -20.24 -2.72
CA TYR A 98 -1.38 -19.58 -2.21
C TYR A 98 -1.49 -18.14 -2.69
N LYS A 99 -2.68 -17.56 -2.55
CA LYS A 99 -2.95 -16.14 -2.82
C LYS A 99 -3.22 -15.39 -1.52
N LEU A 100 -2.65 -14.19 -1.41
CA LEU A 100 -3.03 -13.19 -0.42
C LEU A 100 -3.57 -11.95 -1.11
N CYS A 101 -4.79 -11.56 -0.77
CA CYS A 101 -5.45 -10.43 -1.40
C CYS A 101 -5.82 -9.32 -0.43
N ALA A 102 -5.70 -8.08 -0.91
CA ALA A 102 -6.18 -6.87 -0.26
C ALA A 102 -6.88 -5.96 -1.29
N ASN A 103 -7.49 -4.87 -0.80
CA ASN A 103 -8.11 -3.85 -1.64
C ASN A 103 -7.38 -2.53 -1.46
N PHE A 104 -6.48 -2.20 -2.38
CA PHE A 104 -5.63 -1.03 -2.30
C PHE A 104 -6.35 0.23 -2.77
N ALA A 105 -6.05 1.36 -2.13
CA ALA A 105 -6.66 2.65 -2.47
C ALA A 105 -5.93 3.34 -3.61
N THR A 106 -4.64 3.07 -3.78
CA THR A 106 -3.74 3.74 -4.73
C THR A 106 -3.04 2.74 -5.63
N ASP A 107 -2.51 3.25 -6.75
CA ASP A 107 -1.59 2.53 -7.62
C ASP A 107 -0.16 2.80 -7.15
N SER A 108 0.57 1.75 -6.76
CA SER A 108 1.93 1.89 -6.24
C SER A 108 2.92 2.35 -7.31
N ASP A 109 2.69 2.04 -8.58
CA ASP A 109 3.59 2.38 -9.69
C ASP A 109 3.52 3.88 -10.01
N GLN A 110 2.33 4.47 -9.96
CA GLN A 110 2.16 5.92 -10.10
C GLN A 110 2.83 6.72 -8.97
N ASN A 111 2.92 6.13 -7.76
CA ASN A 111 3.62 6.74 -6.64
C ASN A 111 5.16 6.66 -6.78
N LYS A 112 5.72 5.80 -7.66
CA LYS A 112 7.18 5.70 -7.92
C LYS A 112 7.75 6.82 -8.78
N LEU A 113 6.92 7.57 -9.51
CA LEU A 113 7.38 8.65 -10.40
C LEU A 113 8.13 9.79 -9.67
N GLN A 114 8.08 9.84 -8.33
CA GLN A 114 8.88 10.74 -7.49
C GLN A 114 10.28 10.22 -7.14
N ASN A 115 10.59 8.93 -7.37
CA ASN A 115 11.85 8.32 -6.96
C ASN A 115 12.47 7.48 -8.10
N LYS A 116 13.10 8.15 -9.08
CA LYS A 116 13.69 7.58 -10.31
C LYS A 116 14.93 6.68 -10.11
N SER A 117 15.19 6.21 -8.89
CA SER A 117 16.45 5.60 -8.52
C SER A 117 16.26 4.16 -8.04
N ARG A 118 15.77 3.25 -8.90
CA ARG A 118 16.09 1.80 -8.93
C ARG A 118 15.16 1.03 -9.90
N PRO A 119 15.70 0.25 -10.85
CA PRO A 119 14.93 -0.74 -11.58
C PRO A 119 14.87 -2.01 -10.73
N ARG A 120 13.90 -2.09 -9.83
CA ARG A 120 13.48 -3.36 -9.23
C ARG A 120 11.96 -3.34 -9.24
N GLN A 121 11.39 -4.27 -10.02
CA GLN A 121 9.98 -4.65 -9.84
C GLN A 121 9.88 -5.15 -8.40
N ASP A 122 9.21 -4.37 -7.58
CA ASP A 122 8.90 -4.75 -6.20
C ASP A 122 7.72 -5.70 -6.27
N PHE A 123 7.89 -6.92 -5.77
CA PHE A 123 6.84 -7.95 -5.77
C PHE A 123 5.54 -7.45 -5.15
N TRP A 124 5.63 -6.52 -4.19
CA TRP A 124 4.49 -5.95 -3.49
C TRP A 124 3.85 -4.75 -4.23
N GLU A 125 4.25 -4.48 -5.47
CA GLU A 125 3.56 -3.54 -6.34
C GLU A 125 2.13 -3.99 -6.61
N HIS A 126 1.21 -3.03 -6.60
CA HIS A 126 -0.20 -3.27 -6.81
C HIS A 126 -0.87 -2.11 -7.58
N PRO A 127 -1.88 -2.42 -8.41
CA PRO A 127 -2.79 -1.42 -8.92
C PRO A 127 -3.72 -0.92 -7.79
N ALA A 128 -4.44 0.16 -8.06
CA ALA A 128 -5.58 0.51 -7.23
C ALA A 128 -6.68 -0.56 -7.35
N GLY A 129 -7.35 -0.85 -6.24
CA GLY A 129 -8.43 -1.83 -6.14
C GLY A 129 -7.98 -3.19 -5.62
N LYS A 130 -8.77 -4.23 -5.93
CA LYS A 130 -8.50 -5.59 -5.46
C LYS A 130 -7.30 -6.17 -6.20
N HIS A 131 -6.31 -6.61 -5.45
CA HIS A 131 -5.15 -7.29 -5.98
C HIS A 131 -4.76 -8.48 -5.10
N CYS A 132 -4.22 -9.53 -5.72
CA CYS A 132 -3.83 -10.77 -5.07
C CYS A 132 -2.39 -11.12 -5.46
N PHE A 133 -1.54 -11.34 -4.47
CA PHE A 133 -0.18 -11.84 -4.66
C PHE A 133 -0.19 -13.35 -4.59
N GLU A 134 0.39 -13.99 -5.60
CA GLU A 134 0.61 -15.43 -5.63
C GLU A 134 2.00 -15.72 -5.07
N ILE A 135 2.07 -16.56 -4.04
CA ILE A 135 3.29 -16.78 -3.27
C ILE A 135 3.55 -18.28 -3.20
N ASN A 136 4.78 -18.67 -3.52
CA ASN A 136 5.32 -19.99 -3.20
C ASN A 136 5.84 -19.97 -1.77
N VAL A 137 5.26 -20.80 -0.89
CA VAL A 137 5.62 -20.86 0.53
C VAL A 137 7.05 -21.36 0.77
N LEU A 138 7.65 -22.04 -0.22
CA LEU A 138 9.03 -22.53 -0.14
C LEU A 138 10.07 -21.45 -0.47
N GLU A 139 9.65 -20.36 -1.12
CA GLU A 139 10.51 -19.23 -1.43
C GLU A 139 10.38 -18.18 -0.32
N GLU A 140 11.51 -17.60 0.08
CA GLU A 140 11.50 -16.52 1.06
C GLU A 140 10.71 -15.33 0.49
N PRO A 141 9.66 -14.85 1.19
CA PRO A 141 8.86 -13.74 0.69
C PRO A 141 9.75 -12.50 0.51
N PRO A 142 9.73 -11.84 -0.65
CA PRO A 142 10.61 -10.71 -0.94
C PRO A 142 10.44 -9.61 0.10
N PHE A 143 11.55 -9.22 0.72
CA PHE A 143 11.64 -8.10 1.65
C PHE A 143 11.77 -6.78 0.90
N TYR A 144 11.18 -5.74 1.48
CA TYR A 144 11.40 -4.36 1.07
C TYR A 144 12.45 -3.78 2.03
N ASP A 145 13.63 -3.42 1.51
CA ASP A 145 14.64 -2.61 2.19
C ASP A 145 14.32 -1.11 2.06
#